data_AF-A0AA88AYL6-F1
#
_entry.id   AF-A0AA88AYL6-F1
#
_cell.length_a   1.000
_cell.length_b   1.000
_cell.length_c   1.000
_cell.angle_alpha   90.00
_cell.angle_beta   90.00
_cell.angle_gamma   90.00
#
_symmetry.space_group_name_H-M   'P 1'
#
loop_
_entity.id
_entity.type
_entity.pdbx_description
1 polymer ?
#
loop_
_entity_poly.entity_id
_entity_poly.type
_entity_poly.pdbx_seq_one_letter_code
_entity_poly.pdbx_strand_id
1 'polypeptide(L)'
;MNMEMRPLAYYAHSSSMRQGNQIEVPVPYTIMGFDMPVFLSFDDIYEFINLQEISANCILIYIRYLEELCKINGRAEKFMFVSPTLISPVRIYTADAGMRERADVLVVFLRNAPKGRLYLVPHNRGRH
;
A
#
# COMPACT_ATOMS: atom_id res chain seq x y z
N MET A 1 9.73 21.53 9.39
CA MET A 1 8.62 20.61 9.10
C MET A 1 7.68 21.29 8.10
N ASN A 2 7.36 20.65 6.98
CA ASN A 2 6.46 21.19 5.97
C ASN A 2 5.08 21.50 6.62
N MET A 3 4.48 22.67 6.35
CA MET A 3 3.26 23.09 7.05
C MET A 3 2.07 22.16 6.79
N GLU A 4 2.06 21.51 5.63
CA GLU A 4 1.04 20.55 5.22
C GLU A 4 1.07 19.24 6.02
N MET A 5 2.20 18.91 6.65
CA MET A 5 2.39 17.64 7.37
C MET A 5 2.08 17.74 8.87
N ARG A 6 1.70 18.94 9.37
CA ARG A 6 1.36 19.16 10.79
C ARG A 6 0.23 18.26 11.30
N PRO A 7 -0.84 17.98 10.54
CA PRO A 7 -1.90 17.07 11.02
C PRO A 7 -1.38 15.64 11.23
N LEU A 8 -0.58 15.13 10.30
CA LEU A 8 0.06 13.81 10.40
C LEU A 8 1.03 13.74 11.59
N ALA A 9 1.82 14.79 11.82
CA ALA A 9 2.74 14.86 12.96
C ALA A 9 1.99 14.88 14.30
N TYR A 10 0.92 15.67 14.41
CA TYR A 10 0.07 15.67 15.58
C TYR A 10 -0.54 14.29 15.84
N TYR A 11 -1.01 13.64 14.79
CA TYR A 11 -1.59 12.30 14.87
C TYR A 11 -0.57 11.23 15.28
N ALA A 12 0.62 11.21 14.70
CA ALA A 12 1.71 10.30 15.07
C ALA A 12 2.13 10.48 16.54
N HIS A 13 2.14 11.73 17.03
CA HIS A 13 2.47 12.04 18.42
C HIS A 13 1.27 11.98 19.37
N SER A 14 0.09 11.61 18.90
CA SER A 14 -1.08 11.39 19.75
C SER A 14 -0.99 10.06 20.49
N SER A 15 -1.74 9.95 21.59
CA SER A 15 -1.83 8.74 22.42
C SER A 15 -2.20 7.48 21.64
N SER A 16 -2.88 7.63 20.50
CA SER A 16 -3.38 6.54 19.65
C SER A 16 -2.26 5.72 19.00
N MET A 17 -1.07 6.29 18.78
CA MET A 17 0.06 5.61 18.09
C MET A 17 1.30 5.40 18.97
N ARG A 18 1.40 6.11 20.10
CA ARG A 18 2.59 6.09 20.98
C ARG A 18 2.86 4.78 21.71
N GLN A 19 1.94 3.82 21.74
CA GLN A 19 2.06 2.57 22.50
C GLN A 19 2.46 1.34 21.66
N GLY A 20 3.01 1.53 20.46
CA GLY A 20 3.25 0.42 19.53
C GLY A 20 1.97 -0.12 18.88
N ASN A 21 0.85 0.60 19.06
CA ASN A 21 -0.39 0.30 18.39
C ASN A 21 -0.25 0.58 16.89
N GLN A 22 -0.75 -0.34 16.09
CA GLN A 22 -0.88 -0.17 14.65
C GLN A 22 -2.32 0.19 14.31
N ILE A 23 -2.49 1.00 13.26
CA ILE A 23 -3.80 1.31 12.72
C ILE A 23 -4.11 0.29 11.64
N GLU A 24 -5.17 -0.46 11.85
CA GLU A 24 -5.72 -1.35 10.84
C GLU A 24 -6.40 -0.53 9.74
N VAL A 25 -5.98 -0.74 8.50
CA VAL A 25 -6.56 -0.13 7.31
C VAL A 25 -7.10 -1.25 6.42
N PRO A 26 -8.44 -1.33 6.24
CA PRO A 26 -9.03 -2.31 5.36
C PRO A 26 -8.68 -1.97 3.91
N VAL A 27 -8.03 -2.89 3.21
CA VAL A 27 -7.70 -2.75 1.78
C VAL A 27 -8.53 -3.76 0.98
N PRO A 28 -9.24 -3.33 -0.07
CA PRO A 28 -10.03 -4.22 -0.90
C PRO A 28 -9.21 -5.34 -1.57
N TYR A 29 -9.83 -6.51 -1.70
CA TYR A 29 -9.32 -7.62 -2.51
C TYR A 29 -8.90 -7.19 -3.92
N THR A 30 -9.61 -6.23 -4.52
CA THR A 30 -9.33 -5.68 -5.86
C THR A 30 -7.96 -5.01 -5.98
N ILE A 31 -7.28 -4.73 -4.87
CA ILE A 31 -5.93 -4.16 -4.82
C ILE A 31 -4.90 -5.19 -4.34
N MET A 32 -5.25 -5.95 -3.29
CA MET A 32 -4.36 -6.92 -2.63
C MET A 32 -4.26 -8.27 -3.33
N GLY A 33 -5.35 -8.74 -3.94
CA GLY A 33 -5.50 -10.14 -4.37
C GLY A 33 -5.72 -11.13 -3.22
N PHE A 34 -5.83 -10.67 -1.97
CA PHE A 34 -6.14 -11.45 -0.77
C PHE A 34 -6.79 -10.56 0.31
N ASP A 35 -7.53 -11.18 1.23
CA ASP A 35 -8.25 -10.50 2.30
C ASP A 35 -7.40 -10.44 3.59
N MET A 36 -6.43 -9.52 3.63
CA MET A 36 -5.78 -9.15 4.89
C MET A 36 -5.72 -7.63 5.04
N PRO A 37 -5.91 -7.12 6.26
CA PRO A 37 -5.74 -5.70 6.51
C PRO A 37 -4.28 -5.28 6.39
N VAL A 38 -4.07 -3.99 6.09
CA VAL A 38 -2.75 -3.35 6.18
C VAL A 38 -2.65 -2.64 7.51
N PHE A 39 -1.48 -2.71 8.12
CA PHE A 39 -1.21 -2.02 9.37
C PHE A 39 -0.29 -0.83 9.12
N LEU A 40 -0.69 0.34 9.60
CA LEU A 40 0.13 1.55 9.61
C LEU A 40 0.68 1.78 11.01
N SER A 41 2.01 1.84 11.11
CA SER A 41 2.74 2.02 12.35
C SER A 41 3.13 3.48 12.58
N PHE A 42 3.65 3.76 13.78
CA PHE A 42 4.29 5.04 14.06
C PHE A 42 5.46 5.32 13.12
N ASP A 43 6.30 4.31 12.86
CA ASP A 43 7.48 4.45 12.00
C ASP A 43 7.09 4.80 10.57
N ASP A 44 6.03 4.20 10.03
CA ASP A 44 5.49 4.53 8.70
C ASP A 44 5.15 6.02 8.56
N ILE A 45 4.48 6.61 9.56
CA ILE A 45 4.15 8.04 9.54
C ILE A 45 5.37 8.89 9.80
N TYR A 46 6.21 8.49 10.76
CA TYR A 46 7.40 9.25 11.14
C TYR A 46 8.38 9.35 9.96
N GLU A 47 8.66 8.25 9.27
CA GLU A 47 9.50 8.22 8.07
C GLU A 47 8.89 9.11 6.97
N PHE A 48 7.58 9.02 6.73
CA PHE A 48 6.88 9.84 5.74
C PHE A 48 6.98 11.35 6.02
N ILE A 49 6.76 11.77 7.27
CA ILE A 49 6.87 13.19 7.67
C ILE A 49 8.29 13.73 7.53
N ASN A 50 9.29 12.88 7.77
CA ASN A 50 10.71 13.24 7.69
C ASN A 50 11.30 13.03 6.28
N LEU A 51 10.46 12.80 5.27
CA LEU A 51 10.87 12.59 3.88
C LEU A 51 11.92 11.48 3.74
N GLN A 52 11.79 10.44 4.56
CA GLN A 52 12.59 9.22 4.47
C GLN A 52 11.98 8.25 3.46
N GLU A 53 12.58 7.06 3.34
CA GLU A 53 12.05 5.98 2.50
C GLU A 53 10.58 5.71 2.86
N ILE A 54 9.71 5.68 1.84
CA ILE A 54 8.29 5.43 2.03
C ILE A 54 8.06 3.92 2.04
N SER A 55 7.44 3.41 3.10
CA SER A 55 7.14 2.00 3.22
C SER A 55 6.12 1.52 2.17
N ALA A 56 6.15 0.21 1.88
CA ALA A 56 5.15 -0.43 1.02
C ALA A 56 3.72 -0.26 1.57
N ASN A 57 3.55 -0.20 2.90
CA ASN A 57 2.25 0.01 3.54
C ASN A 57 1.72 1.42 3.26
N CYS A 58 2.56 2.45 3.37
CA CYS A 58 2.17 3.82 3.00
C CYS A 58 1.75 3.92 1.53
N ILE A 59 2.51 3.30 0.62
CA ILE A 59 2.18 3.27 -0.82
C ILE A 59 0.84 2.57 -1.04
N LEU A 60 0.61 1.43 -0.38
CA LEU A 60 -0.63 0.65 -0.52
C LEU A 60 -1.86 1.40 0.01
N ILE A 61 -1.74 2.12 1.13
CA ILE A 61 -2.81 2.96 1.67
C ILE A 61 -3.12 4.12 0.72
N TYR A 62 -2.10 4.71 0.11
CA TYR A 62 -2.30 5.74 -0.91
C TYR A 62 -2.99 5.19 -2.16
N ILE A 63 -2.62 3.98 -2.60
CA ILE A 63 -3.29 3.27 -3.70
C ILE A 63 -4.77 3.02 -3.40
N ARG A 64 -5.10 2.59 -2.17
CA ARG A 64 -6.49 2.45 -1.71
C ARG A 64 -7.25 3.76 -1.86
N TYR A 65 -6.67 4.88 -1.42
CA TYR A 65 -7.26 6.20 -1.60
C TYR A 65 -7.46 6.56 -3.07
N LEU A 66 -6.49 6.28 -3.95
CA LEU A 66 -6.63 6.51 -5.39
C LEU A 66 -7.73 5.67 -6.03
N GLU A 67 -7.91 4.42 -5.59
CA GLU A 67 -8.99 3.55 -6.06
C GLU A 67 -10.37 4.12 -5.67
N GLU A 68 -10.53 4.57 -4.42
CA GLU A 68 -11.74 5.25 -3.94
C GLU A 68 -12.01 6.53 -4.75
N LEU A 69 -10.98 7.35 -5.00
CA LEU A 69 -11.11 8.51 -5.86
C LEU A 69 -11.54 8.14 -7.28
N CYS A 70 -11.00 7.07 -7.86
CA CYS A 70 -11.40 6.61 -9.19
C CYS A 70 -12.87 6.19 -9.20
N LYS A 71 -13.36 5.52 -8.15
CA LYS A 71 -14.77 5.15 -7.99
C LYS A 71 -15.67 6.39 -7.93
N ILE A 72 -15.34 7.34 -7.06
CA ILE A 72 -16.10 8.59 -6.89
C ILE A 72 -16.18 9.40 -8.19
N ASN A 73 -15.10 9.42 -8.98
CA ASN A 73 -15.03 10.18 -10.22
C ASN A 73 -15.50 9.41 -11.47
N GLY A 74 -16.11 8.23 -11.33
CA GLY A 74 -16.61 7.44 -12.47
C GLY A 74 -15.48 6.90 -13.37
N ARG A 75 -14.29 6.68 -12.82
CA ARG A 75 -13.08 6.19 -13.52
C ARG A 75 -12.66 4.77 -13.09
N ALA A 76 -13.45 4.08 -12.28
CA ALA A 76 -13.15 2.71 -11.81
C ALA A 76 -12.93 1.70 -12.96
N GLU A 77 -13.57 1.91 -14.12
CA GLU A 77 -13.39 1.07 -15.31
C GLU A 77 -12.13 1.38 -16.11
N LYS A 78 -11.40 2.46 -15.80
CA LYS A 78 -10.20 2.86 -16.55
C LYS A 78 -8.91 2.38 -15.89
N PHE A 79 -8.87 2.33 -14.58
CA PHE A 79 -7.65 2.10 -13.81
C PHE A 79 -7.79 0.87 -12.91
N MET A 80 -6.72 0.10 -12.83
CA MET A 80 -6.51 -0.96 -11.86
C MET A 80 -5.19 -0.69 -11.15
N PHE A 81 -5.16 -0.97 -9.85
CA PHE A 81 -3.96 -0.81 -9.03
C PHE A 81 -3.51 -2.15 -8.51
N VAL A 82 -2.19 -2.37 -8.49
CA VAL A 82 -1.59 -3.60 -7.98
C VAL A 82 -0.83 -3.30 -6.70
N SER A 83 -1.00 -4.14 -5.69
CA SER A 83 -0.26 -3.99 -4.43
C SER A 83 1.26 -4.04 -4.66
N PRO A 84 2.04 -3.10 -4.08
CA PRO A 84 3.50 -3.13 -4.14
C PRO A 84 4.08 -4.40 -3.49
N THR A 85 3.36 -5.01 -2.54
CA THR A 85 3.82 -6.21 -1.82
C THR A 85 3.88 -7.45 -2.70
N LEU A 86 3.09 -7.49 -3.78
CA LEU A 86 3.07 -8.59 -4.76
C LEU A 86 4.24 -8.53 -5.75
N ILE A 87 4.80 -7.34 -5.96
CA ILE A 87 5.76 -7.06 -7.04
C ILE A 87 7.17 -6.85 -6.50
N SER A 88 7.28 -6.11 -5.41
CA SER A 88 8.55 -5.68 -4.86
C SER A 88 8.98 -6.59 -3.71
N PRO A 89 10.28 -6.84 -3.50
CA PRO A 89 10.76 -7.55 -2.31
C PRO A 89 10.36 -6.78 -1.05
N VAL A 90 9.43 -7.31 -0.27
CA VAL A 90 9.06 -6.74 1.03
C VAL A 90 10.07 -7.21 2.07
N ARG A 91 10.60 -6.28 2.88
CA ARG A 91 11.63 -6.56 3.91
C ARG A 91 11.23 -7.64 4.93
N ILE A 92 9.95 -7.99 5.00
CA ILE A 92 9.35 -8.88 6.01
C ILE A 92 9.52 -10.37 5.65
N TYR A 93 9.67 -10.71 4.37
CA TYR A 93 9.80 -12.12 3.94
C TYR A 93 11.27 -12.50 3.74
N THR A 94 11.78 -13.40 4.56
CA THR A 94 13.07 -14.06 4.34
C THR A 94 12.93 -15.11 3.23
N ALA A 95 13.85 -15.05 2.26
CA ALA A 95 14.13 -16.07 1.24
C ALA A 95 13.00 -16.44 0.24
N ASP A 96 13.41 -17.08 -0.86
CA ASP A 96 12.66 -17.38 -2.09
C ASP A 96 11.23 -17.96 -1.94
N ALA A 97 10.87 -18.50 -0.77
CA ALA A 97 9.54 -19.02 -0.46
C ALA A 97 8.43 -17.98 -0.66
N GLY A 98 8.69 -16.72 -0.29
CA GLY A 98 7.71 -15.64 -0.47
C GLY A 98 7.55 -15.16 -1.92
N MET A 99 8.55 -15.37 -2.80
CA MET A 99 8.47 -14.92 -4.20
C MET A 99 7.46 -15.74 -5.01
N ARG A 100 7.44 -17.06 -4.82
CA ARG A 100 6.54 -17.94 -5.56
C ARG A 100 5.09 -17.73 -5.18
N GLU A 101 4.79 -17.64 -3.89
CA GLU A 101 3.43 -17.38 -3.40
C GLU A 101 2.87 -16.05 -3.91
N ARG A 102 3.69 -14.99 -3.90
CA ARG A 102 3.31 -13.69 -4.47
C ARG A 102 3.08 -13.75 -5.99
N ALA A 103 3.92 -14.50 -6.71
CA ALA A 103 3.74 -14.72 -8.13
C ALA A 103 2.44 -15.48 -8.42
N ASP A 104 2.10 -16.50 -7.63
CA ASP A 104 0.86 -17.26 -7.76
C ASP A 104 -0.37 -16.37 -7.51
N VAL A 105 -0.34 -15.54 -6.45
CA VAL A 105 -1.39 -14.55 -6.18
C VAL A 105 -1.51 -13.54 -7.33
N LEU A 106 -0.40 -13.02 -7.84
CA LEU A 106 -0.39 -12.08 -8.95
C LEU A 106 -0.95 -12.71 -10.23
N VAL A 107 -0.61 -13.97 -10.53
CA VAL A 107 -1.13 -14.69 -11.69
C VAL A 107 -2.64 -14.87 -11.57
N VAL A 108 -3.14 -15.29 -10.41
CA VAL A 108 -4.59 -15.43 -10.17
C VAL A 108 -5.28 -14.09 -10.30
N PHE A 109 -4.72 -13.03 -9.72
CA PHE A 109 -5.24 -11.68 -9.84
C PHE A 109 -5.34 -11.24 -11.31
N LEU A 110 -4.24 -11.33 -12.07
CA LEU A 110 -4.20 -10.89 -13.47
C LEU A 110 -5.08 -11.73 -14.40
N ARG A 111 -5.23 -13.03 -14.13
CA ARG A 111 -6.14 -13.91 -14.91
C ARG A 111 -7.60 -13.50 -14.78
N ASN A 112 -8.00 -13.05 -13.60
CA ASN A 112 -9.37 -12.65 -13.29
C ASN A 112 -9.61 -11.15 -13.52
N ALA A 113 -8.56 -10.38 -13.78
CA ALA A 113 -8.67 -8.94 -13.87
C ALA A 113 -9.35 -8.49 -15.19
N PRO A 114 -10.18 -7.43 -15.16
CA PRO A 114 -10.89 -6.96 -16.35
C PRO A 114 -9.95 -6.51 -17.46
N LYS A 115 -10.25 -6.92 -18.69
CA LYS A 115 -9.51 -6.52 -19.90
C LYS A 115 -9.80 -5.05 -20.25
N GLY A 116 -8.85 -4.39 -20.91
CA GLY A 116 -9.01 -3.02 -21.42
C GLY A 116 -8.79 -1.91 -20.38
N ARG A 117 -8.42 -2.26 -19.14
CA ARG A 117 -8.02 -1.30 -18.10
C ARG A 117 -6.52 -1.03 -18.12
N LEU A 118 -6.11 0.15 -17.65
CA LEU A 118 -4.71 0.48 -17.41
C LEU A 118 -4.30 -0.01 -16.01
N TYR A 119 -3.23 -0.80 -15.95
CA TYR A 119 -2.70 -1.34 -14.70
C TYR A 119 -1.55 -0.49 -14.20
N LEU A 120 -1.65 -0.03 -12.96
CA LEU A 120 -0.63 0.73 -12.25
C LEU A 120 0.07 -0.20 -11.26
N VAL A 121 1.35 -0.45 -11.53
CA VAL A 121 2.17 -1.46 -10.85
C VAL A 121 3.36 -0.77 -10.20
N PRO A 122 3.34 -0.53 -8.88
CA PRO A 122 4.48 0.05 -8.18
C PRO A 122 5.65 -0.93 -8.16
N HIS A 123 6.83 -0.44 -8.52
CA HIS A 123 8.05 -1.24 -8.52
C HIS A 123 9.11 -0.51 -7.69
N ASN A 124 9.59 -1.16 -6.64
CA ASN A 124 10.69 -0.68 -5.82
C ASN A 124 11.96 -1.51 -6.12
N ARG A 125 12.98 -0.87 -6.68
CA ARG A 125 14.28 -1.51 -6.94
C ARG A 125 15.35 -0.99 -5.98
N GLY A 126 15.30 -1.47 -4.74
CA GLY A 126 16.33 -1.15 -3.76
C GLY A 126 16.26 0.31 -3.30
N ARG A 127 15.06 0.72 -2.86
CA ARG A 127 14.72 2.04 -2.30
C ARG A 127 14.54 3.16 -3.34
N HIS A 128 14.10 2.80 -4.54
CA HIS A 128 13.80 3.72 -5.64
C HIS A 128 12.46 3.36 -6.25
#